data_AF-A0A497NL54-F1
#
_entry.id   AF-A0A497NL54-F1
#
_cell.length_a   1.000
_cell.length_b   1.000
_cell.length_c   1.000
_cell.angle_alpha   90.00
_cell.angle_beta   90.00
_cell.angle_gamma   90.00
#
_symmetry.space_group_name_H-M   'P 1'
#
loop_
_entity.id
_entity.type
_entity.pdbx_description
1 polymer ?
#
loop_
_entity_poly.entity_id
_entity_poly.type
_entity_poly.pdbx_seq_one_letter_code
_entity_poly.pdbx_strand_id
1 'polypeptide(L)'
;MLVLIGMILGLIIGSVITSINFRGVAETTSYKTVTRYITKTVTKATTYTAPTSQPSSCAIFRALKDYFKLSESVKFMLINNCDEDLILPNSAPWIIKNSRGEIIFSPISLQVITRIKPGSFREWSWNQK
;
A
#
# COMPACT_ATOMS: atom_id res chain seq x y z
N MET A 1 -16.48 -30.47 11.16
CA MET A 1 -16.35 -30.04 9.75
C MET A 1 -15.14 -29.09 9.69
N LEU A 2 -13.94 -29.68 9.65
CA LEU A 2 -13.02 -29.80 8.49
C LEU A 2 -12.22 -28.51 8.21
N VAL A 3 -10.89 -28.45 8.23
CA VAL A 3 -9.78 -29.29 8.73
C VAL A 3 -8.59 -28.31 8.88
N LEU A 4 -7.85 -28.37 9.99
CA LEU A 4 -6.50 -27.79 10.14
C LEU A 4 -5.53 -28.51 9.18
N ILE A 5 -4.76 -27.77 8.38
CA ILE A 5 -3.54 -28.31 7.77
C ILE A 5 -2.35 -27.58 8.37
N GLY A 6 -1.92 -28.09 9.52
CA GLY A 6 -0.50 -28.19 9.80
C GLY A 6 0.02 -29.47 9.13
N MET A 7 1.17 -29.39 8.46
CA MET A 7 1.87 -30.57 7.98
C MET A 7 3.30 -30.50 8.51
N ILE A 8 3.56 -31.29 9.55
CA ILE A 8 4.89 -31.70 9.99
C ILE A 8 4.96 -33.21 9.77
N LEU A 9 6.12 -33.66 9.27
CA LEU A 9 6.61 -35.05 9.13
C LEU A 9 5.97 -35.90 8.02
N GLY A 10 6.72 -36.64 7.21
CA GLY A 10 8.17 -36.89 7.18
C GLY A 10 8.47 -38.05 6.23
N LEU A 11 9.74 -38.30 5.92
CA LEU A 11 10.19 -39.67 5.65
C LEU A 11 11.66 -39.82 6.05
N ILE A 12 11.80 -40.43 7.22
CA ILE A 12 12.97 -41.13 7.71
C ILE A 12 13.35 -42.17 6.64
N ILE A 13 14.54 -42.07 6.07
CA ILE A 13 15.17 -43.24 5.44
C ILE A 13 16.39 -43.57 6.31
N GLY A 14 16.14 -44.33 7.38
CA GLY A 14 17.05 -45.43 7.73
C GLY A 14 16.72 -46.59 6.79
N SER A 15 17.59 -47.49 6.41
CA SER A 15 18.88 -47.92 6.94
C SER A 15 19.54 -48.76 5.83
N VAL A 16 20.87 -48.88 5.82
CA VAL A 16 21.63 -50.13 5.70
C VAL A 16 23.10 -49.76 5.54
N ILE A 17 23.90 -50.29 6.45
CA ILE A 17 25.35 -50.29 6.39
C ILE A 17 25.73 -51.39 5.40
N THR A 18 26.34 -51.04 4.27
CA THR A 18 27.27 -51.94 3.57
C THR A 18 28.64 -51.32 3.65
N SER A 19 29.49 -51.94 4.47
CA SER A 19 30.91 -51.67 4.59
C SER A 19 31.62 -51.82 3.25
N ILE A 20 32.35 -50.80 2.80
CA ILE A 20 33.53 -50.99 1.98
C ILE A 20 34.63 -50.04 2.46
N ASN A 21 35.67 -50.68 2.99
CA ASN A 21 36.88 -50.09 3.53
C ASN A 21 37.57 -49.21 2.47
N PHE A 22 37.80 -47.93 2.78
CA PHE A 22 38.96 -47.24 2.24
C PHE A 22 39.77 -46.55 3.33
N ARG A 23 40.97 -47.11 3.46
CA ARG A 23 42.14 -46.71 4.22
C ARG A 23 42.53 -45.30 3.79
N GLY A 24 42.39 -44.33 4.69
CA GLY A 24 42.78 -42.94 4.43
C GLY A 24 42.97 -42.22 5.75
N VAL A 25 44.19 -41.72 5.95
CA VAL A 25 44.66 -40.96 7.11
C VAL A 25 43.64 -39.86 7.47
N ALA A 26 43.14 -39.88 8.71
CA ALA A 26 42.23 -38.86 9.19
C ALA A 26 43.02 -37.57 9.50
N GLU A 27 43.16 -36.71 8.50
CA GLU A 27 43.56 -35.32 8.72
C GLU A 27 42.35 -34.58 9.31
N THR A 28 42.40 -34.31 10.62
CA THR A 28 41.35 -33.59 11.34
C THR A 28 41.34 -32.13 10.90
N THR A 29 40.63 -31.83 9.82
CA THR A 29 40.37 -30.45 9.40
C THR A 29 39.30 -29.88 10.33
N SER A 30 39.75 -29.13 11.34
CA SER A 30 38.88 -28.37 12.24
C SER A 30 38.21 -27.23 11.48
N TYR A 31 36.95 -27.43 11.08
CA TYR A 31 36.13 -26.33 10.56
C TYR A 31 35.57 -25.52 11.73
N LYS A 32 35.78 -24.19 11.69
CA LYS A 32 35.17 -23.26 12.65
C LYS A 32 34.00 -22.56 11.97
N THR A 33 32.78 -22.95 12.30
CA THR A 33 31.56 -22.29 11.81
C THR A 33 31.41 -20.94 12.50
N VAL A 34 31.50 -19.84 11.75
CA VAL A 34 31.24 -18.48 12.26
C VAL A 34 29.85 -18.04 11.80
N THR A 35 28.89 -18.06 12.73
CA THR A 35 27.54 -17.52 12.48
C THR A 35 27.59 -15.99 12.51
N ARG A 36 27.54 -15.35 11.33
CA ARG A 36 27.42 -13.89 11.21
C ARG A 36 25.95 -13.52 11.07
N TYR A 37 25.38 -12.87 12.08
CA TYR A 37 24.07 -12.24 11.97
C TYR A 37 24.21 -10.94 11.16
N ILE A 38 23.66 -10.93 9.95
CA ILE A 38 23.53 -9.71 9.13
C ILE A 38 22.13 -9.17 9.36
N THR A 39 22.01 -8.12 10.16
CA THR A 39 20.74 -7.40 10.34
C THR A 39 20.49 -6.56 9.09
N LYS A 40 19.63 -7.06 8.19
CA LYS A 40 19.13 -6.28 7.06
C LYS A 40 18.00 -5.37 7.55
N THR A 41 18.24 -4.07 7.61
CA THR A 41 17.17 -3.08 7.77
C THR A 41 16.36 -3.06 6.48
N VAL A 42 15.25 -3.78 6.44
CA VAL A 42 14.29 -3.74 5.33
C VAL A 42 13.34 -2.58 5.59
N THR A 43 13.61 -1.43 4.98
CA THR A 43 12.63 -0.34 4.90
C THR A 43 11.51 -0.81 3.98
N LYS A 44 10.48 -1.41 4.57
CA LYS A 44 9.24 -1.72 3.86
C LYS A 44 8.55 -0.39 3.56
N ALA A 45 8.85 0.18 2.39
CA ALA A 45 8.06 1.25 1.82
C ALA A 45 6.63 0.71 1.65
N THR A 46 5.77 1.04 2.61
CA THR A 46 4.34 0.81 2.47
C THR A 46 3.84 1.93 1.58
N THR A 47 3.91 1.72 0.28
CA THR A 47 3.19 2.54 -0.68
C THR A 47 1.71 2.30 -0.41
N TYR A 48 1.09 3.19 0.36
CA TYR A 48 -0.36 3.28 0.39
C TYR A 48 -0.77 3.81 -0.98
N THR A 49 -0.95 2.91 -1.94
CA THR A 49 -1.62 3.26 -3.19
C THR A 49 -2.98 3.80 -2.78
N ALA A 50 -3.22 5.09 -3.02
CA ALA A 50 -4.56 5.64 -2.94
C ALA A 50 -5.48 4.68 -3.71
N PRO A 51 -6.63 4.26 -3.18
CA PRO A 51 -7.49 3.31 -3.85
C PRO A 51 -7.93 3.90 -5.19
N THR A 52 -7.27 3.50 -6.28
CA THR A 52 -7.71 3.73 -7.66
C THR A 52 -8.75 2.67 -7.99
N SER A 53 -9.85 2.68 -7.25
CA SER A 53 -11.10 2.07 -7.67
C SER A 53 -11.99 3.21 -8.17
N GLN A 54 -11.68 3.77 -9.34
CA GLN A 54 -12.60 4.70 -9.97
C GLN A 54 -13.18 4.04 -11.22
N PRO A 55 -14.51 3.92 -11.32
CA PRO A 55 -15.18 3.46 -12.53
C PRO A 55 -14.76 4.35 -13.70
N SER A 56 -15.00 3.90 -14.93
CA SER A 56 -14.71 4.57 -16.22
C SER A 56 -15.42 5.91 -16.40
N SER A 57 -15.25 6.82 -15.44
CA SER A 57 -15.71 8.19 -15.43
C SER A 57 -14.54 9.03 -15.93
N CYS A 58 -14.80 9.83 -16.95
CA CYS A 58 -13.89 10.85 -17.49
C CYS A 58 -13.47 11.91 -16.44
N ALA A 59 -14.14 11.96 -15.27
CA ALA A 59 -13.76 12.83 -14.17
C ALA A 59 -12.65 12.22 -13.29
N ILE A 60 -11.59 12.99 -13.06
CA ILE A 60 -10.45 12.59 -12.23
C ILE A 60 -10.40 13.45 -10.97
N PHE A 61 -10.48 12.82 -9.80
CA PHE A 61 -10.26 13.47 -8.51
C PHE A 61 -8.95 12.96 -7.89
N ARG A 62 -8.03 13.87 -7.56
CA ARG A 62 -6.73 13.49 -7.00
C ARG A 62 -6.12 14.57 -6.11
N ALA A 63 -5.26 14.15 -5.19
CA ALA A 63 -4.33 15.06 -4.55
C ALA A 63 -3.26 15.53 -5.54
N LEU A 64 -2.67 16.70 -5.30
CA LEU A 64 -1.57 17.23 -6.12
C LEU A 64 -0.20 16.62 -5.78
N LYS A 65 -0.10 15.88 -4.68
CA LYS A 65 1.10 15.14 -4.26
C LYS A 65 0.70 13.80 -3.66
N ASP A 66 1.63 12.86 -3.64
CA ASP A 66 1.42 11.54 -3.03
C ASP A 66 1.73 11.51 -1.53
N TYR A 67 2.60 12.40 -1.07
CA TYR A 67 3.04 12.48 0.32
C TYR A 67 3.02 13.92 0.82
N PHE A 68 2.55 14.09 2.05
CA PHE A 68 2.45 15.38 2.73
C PHE A 68 3.08 15.27 4.11
N LYS A 69 3.77 16.32 4.54
CA LYS A 69 4.21 16.42 5.94
C LYS A 69 3.00 16.63 6.84
N LEU A 70 3.14 16.28 8.12
CA LEU A 70 2.18 16.69 9.14
C LEU A 70 2.05 18.22 9.12
N SER A 71 0.81 18.70 9.27
CA SER A 71 0.46 20.12 9.22
C SER A 71 0.69 20.82 7.88
N GLU A 72 1.10 20.11 6.82
CA GLU A 72 1.16 20.66 5.46
C GLU A 72 -0.26 20.82 4.88
N SER A 73 -0.49 21.89 4.13
CA SER A 73 -1.76 22.04 3.41
C SER A 73 -1.84 21.03 2.26
N VAL A 74 -2.92 20.25 2.25
CA VAL A 74 -3.17 19.24 1.22
C VAL A 74 -4.04 19.86 0.13
N LYS A 75 -3.55 19.86 -1.10
CA LYS A 75 -4.28 20.37 -2.27
C LYS A 75 -4.84 19.22 -3.09
N PHE A 76 -6.09 19.35 -3.52
CA PHE A 76 -6.77 18.37 -4.36
C PHE A 76 -7.42 19.04 -5.55
N MET A 77 -7.53 18.31 -6.66
CA MET A 77 -8.11 18.78 -7.90
C MET A 77 -9.12 17.77 -8.44
N LEU A 78 -10.29 18.27 -8.85
CA LEU A 78 -11.26 17.56 -9.68
C LEU A 78 -11.18 18.09 -11.11
N ILE A 79 -10.80 17.23 -12.05
CA ILE A 79 -10.65 17.52 -13.48
C ILE A 79 -11.85 16.92 -14.21
N ASN A 80 -12.49 17.72 -15.06
CA ASN A 80 -13.52 17.26 -15.96
C ASN A 80 -12.94 16.95 -17.35
N ASN A 81 -12.65 15.68 -17.65
CA ASN A 81 -12.29 15.27 -19.02
C ASN A 81 -13.49 14.73 -19.81
N CYS A 82 -14.71 14.99 -19.34
CA CYS A 82 -15.93 14.61 -20.03
C CYS A 82 -16.25 15.64 -21.13
N ASP A 83 -17.10 15.25 -22.07
CA ASP A 83 -17.61 16.14 -23.12
C ASP A 83 -18.79 17.02 -22.62
N GLU A 84 -19.22 16.82 -21.38
CA GLU A 84 -20.32 17.54 -20.73
C GLU A 84 -19.90 18.20 -19.41
N ASP A 85 -20.74 19.11 -18.92
CA ASP A 85 -20.53 19.80 -17.65
C ASP A 85 -20.65 18.85 -16.45
N LEU A 86 -19.68 18.84 -15.54
CA LEU A 86 -19.87 18.23 -14.21
C LEU A 86 -20.64 19.18 -13.30
N ILE A 87 -21.75 18.69 -12.75
CA ILE A 87 -22.62 19.43 -11.85
C ILE A 87 -22.41 18.94 -10.42
N LEU A 88 -21.84 19.82 -9.58
CA LEU A 88 -21.61 19.56 -8.17
C LEU A 88 -22.76 20.12 -7.32
N PRO A 89 -23.17 19.42 -6.24
CA PRO A 89 -24.29 19.83 -5.40
C PRO A 89 -23.99 21.07 -4.54
N ASN A 90 -22.73 21.39 -4.32
CA ASN A 90 -22.27 22.53 -3.53
C ASN A 90 -20.86 22.97 -3.99
N SER A 91 -20.29 23.99 -3.35
CA SER A 91 -18.97 24.53 -3.72
C SER A 91 -17.76 23.63 -3.39
N ALA A 92 -17.90 22.63 -2.50
CA ALA A 92 -16.80 21.78 -2.05
C ALA A 92 -17.31 20.39 -1.56
N PRO A 93 -17.80 19.52 -2.46
CA PRO A 93 -18.43 18.25 -2.11
C PRO A 93 -17.42 17.12 -1.86
N TRP A 94 -16.40 17.37 -1.04
CA TRP A 94 -15.36 16.39 -0.69
C TRP A 94 -15.23 16.22 0.83
N ILE A 95 -14.68 15.10 1.26
CA ILE A 95 -14.43 14.77 2.66
C ILE A 95 -13.08 14.08 2.80
N ILE A 96 -12.48 14.15 3.98
CA ILE A 96 -11.31 13.36 4.33
C ILE A 96 -11.71 12.29 5.31
N LYS A 97 -11.26 11.06 5.04
CA LYS A 97 -11.42 9.91 5.93
C LYS A 97 -10.07 9.45 6.45
N ASN A 98 -10.03 8.97 7.69
CA ASN A 98 -8.86 8.29 8.23
C ASN A 98 -8.78 6.83 7.74
N SER A 99 -7.75 6.11 8.16
CA SER A 99 -7.54 4.69 7.80
C SER A 99 -8.63 3.74 8.29
N ARG A 100 -9.43 4.14 9.28
CA ARG A 100 -10.62 3.40 9.75
C ARG A 100 -11.88 3.73 8.94
N GLY A 101 -11.81 4.65 7.98
CA GLY A 101 -12.93 5.12 7.18
C GLY A 101 -13.80 6.19 7.85
N GLU A 102 -13.42 6.68 9.03
CA GLU A 102 -14.14 7.73 9.74
C GLU A 102 -13.86 9.08 9.10
N ILE A 103 -14.88 9.94 8.99
CA ILE A 103 -14.74 11.29 8.48
C ILE A 103 -14.00 12.13 9.52
N ILE A 104 -12.83 12.65 9.15
CA ILE A 104 -12.01 13.52 10.00
C ILE A 104 -12.08 14.99 9.56
N PHE A 105 -12.57 15.25 8.35
CA PHE A 105 -12.77 16.60 7.86
C PHE A 105 -13.87 16.66 6.79
N SER A 106 -14.69 17.70 6.88
CA SER A 106 -15.61 18.13 5.84
C SER A 106 -15.50 19.65 5.70
N PRO A 107 -15.35 20.19 4.49
CA PRO A 107 -15.21 21.62 4.27
C PRO A 107 -16.54 22.34 4.49
N ILE A 108 -16.46 23.57 5.00
CA ILE A 108 -17.58 24.51 4.90
C ILE A 108 -17.84 24.77 3.42
N SER A 109 -19.08 24.54 2.99
CA SER A 109 -19.49 24.61 1.59
C SER A 109 -20.69 25.54 1.43
N LEU A 110 -20.65 26.40 0.41
CA LEU A 110 -21.79 27.21 0.00
C LEU A 110 -22.83 26.29 -0.66
N GLN A 111 -24.12 26.49 -0.31
CA GLN A 111 -25.24 25.75 -0.89
C GLN A 111 -25.57 26.28 -2.30
N VAL A 112 -24.65 26.07 -3.23
CA VAL A 112 -24.76 26.52 -4.63
C VAL A 112 -24.36 25.40 -5.57
N ILE A 113 -25.19 25.16 -6.59
CA ILE A 113 -24.87 24.23 -7.67
C ILE A 113 -23.62 24.75 -8.39
N THR A 114 -22.55 23.96 -8.37
CA THR A 114 -21.25 24.36 -8.93
C THR A 114 -20.96 23.57 -10.20
N ARG A 115 -20.78 24.28 -11.31
CA ARG A 115 -20.48 23.70 -12.62
C ARG A 115 -18.98 23.66 -12.88
N ILE A 116 -18.47 22.55 -13.42
CA ILE A 116 -17.13 22.42 -14.00
C ILE A 116 -17.28 22.06 -15.47
N LYS A 117 -16.87 22.96 -16.36
CA LYS A 117 -16.97 22.76 -17.82
C LYS A 117 -16.03 21.65 -18.33
N PRO A 118 -16.30 21.06 -19.50
CA PRO A 118 -15.36 20.19 -20.20
C PRO A 118 -13.94 20.80 -20.26
N GLY A 119 -12.93 19.97 -20.02
CA GLY A 119 -11.51 20.35 -20.01
C GLY A 119 -11.08 21.27 -18.86
N SER A 120 -12.00 21.63 -17.95
CA SER A 120 -11.72 22.51 -16.81
C SER A 120 -11.53 21.72 -15.52
N PHE A 121 -11.07 22.41 -14.47
CA PHE A 121 -10.86 21.80 -13.15
C PHE A 121 -11.29 22.72 -12.01
N ARG A 122 -11.45 22.14 -10.82
CA ARG A 122 -11.58 22.83 -9.54
C ARG A 122 -10.51 22.34 -8.58
N GLU A 123 -9.94 23.26 -7.82
CA GLU A 123 -8.95 22.98 -6.77
C GLU A 123 -9.52 23.36 -5.40
N TRP A 124 -9.21 22.55 -4.39
CA TRP A 124 -9.47 22.85 -2.99
C TRP A 124 -8.22 22.60 -2.15
N SER A 125 -8.21 23.15 -0.93
CA SER A 125 -7.13 22.96 0.04
C SER A 125 -7.69 22.55 1.40
N TRP A 126 -7.00 21.63 2.06
CA TRP A 126 -7.25 21.22 3.43
C TRP A 126 -6.03 21.53 4.30
N ASN A 127 -6.22 22.30 5.36
CA ASN A 127 -5.19 22.49 6.37
C ASN A 127 -5.35 21.39 7.43
N GLN A 128 -4.34 20.49 7.51
CA GLN A 128 -4.25 19.47 8.55
C GLN A 128 -4.09 20.17 9.92
N LYS A 129 -5.19 20.34 10.65
CA LYS A 129 -5.21 20.89 12.01
C LYS A 129 -5.63 19.82 12.99
#